data_AF-A0A1X7PJC0-F1
#
_entry.id   AF-A0A1X7PJC0-F1
#
_cell.length_a   1.000
_cell.length_b   1.000
_cell.length_c   1.000
_cell.angle_alpha   90.00
_cell.angle_beta   90.00
_cell.angle_gamma   90.00
#
_symmetry.space_group_name_H-M   'P 1'
#
loop_
_entity.id
_entity.type
_entity.pdbx_description
1 polymer ?
#
loop_
_entity_poly.entity_id
_entity_poly.type
_entity_poly.pdbx_seq_one_letter_code
_entity_poly.pdbx_strand_id
1 'polypeptide(L)'
;MATKKTTSTIEAPSVPFLAEGRNAIQAGMQIQAQAFGALLRYQIEGLAFLKRRYEQDAKLAEELAASEEMKDAFDILSTFAQNAASDYAGEASRLASLGSKLASEAAKQARKDAATIAGDMAAQTAA
;
A
#
# COMPACT_ATOMS: atom_id res chain seq x y z
N MET A 1 31.39 51.73 42.18
CA MET A 1 31.27 50.38 41.57
C MET A 1 30.00 50.36 40.75
N ALA A 2 30.08 50.21 39.43
CA ALA A 2 28.93 50.12 38.54
C ALA A 2 29.06 48.86 37.68
N THR A 3 28.17 47.89 37.91
CA THR A 3 28.12 46.63 37.17
C THR A 3 27.45 46.85 35.81
N LYS A 4 28.23 46.74 34.74
CA LYS A 4 27.76 46.81 33.35
C LYS A 4 26.99 45.52 33.04
N LYS A 5 25.65 45.59 32.92
CA LYS A 5 24.84 44.49 32.39
C LYS A 5 25.04 44.43 30.88
N THR A 6 25.77 43.42 30.40
CA THR A 6 25.81 43.08 28.99
C THR A 6 24.58 42.23 28.69
N THR A 7 23.54 42.84 28.11
CA THR A 7 22.42 42.10 27.52
C THR A 7 22.98 41.38 26.30
N SER A 8 23.28 40.09 26.44
CA SER A 8 23.55 39.22 25.31
C SER A 8 22.22 38.97 24.62
N THR A 9 21.98 39.68 23.53
CA THR A 9 20.95 39.30 22.55
C THR A 9 21.37 37.94 22.01
N ILE A 10 20.71 36.87 22.48
CA ILE A 10 20.83 35.56 21.85
C ILE A 10 20.03 35.69 20.55
N GLU A 11 20.73 36.02 19.46
CA GLU A 11 20.21 35.73 18.13
C GLU A 11 20.07 34.21 18.06
N ALA A 12 18.82 33.74 17.99
CA ALA A 12 18.56 32.34 17.74
C ALA A 12 19.20 32.00 16.37
N PRO A 13 20.10 31.01 16.31
CA PRO A 13 20.67 30.63 15.03
C PRO A 13 19.51 30.19 14.13
N SER A 14 19.41 30.77 12.93
CA SER A 14 18.49 30.30 11.91
C SER A 14 18.98 28.93 11.45
N VAL A 15 18.53 27.87 12.12
CA VAL A 15 19.02 26.52 11.87
C VAL A 15 18.27 25.91 10.67
N PRO A 16 18.94 25.63 9.53
CA PRO A 16 18.33 24.96 8.38
C PRO A 16 17.73 23.57 8.73
N PHE A 17 18.16 22.99 9.85
CA PHE A 17 17.65 21.74 10.42
C PHE A 17 16.13 21.69 10.63
N LEU A 18 15.47 22.83 10.89
CA LEU A 18 14.00 22.85 11.04
C LEU A 18 13.26 22.76 9.70
N ALA A 19 13.82 23.32 8.62
CA ALA A 19 13.26 23.22 7.28
C ALA A 19 13.50 21.80 6.70
N GLU A 20 14.70 21.26 6.90
CA GLU A 20 15.06 19.88 6.54
C GLU A 20 14.23 18.86 7.32
N GLY A 21 14.00 19.09 8.62
CA GLY A 21 13.16 18.24 9.46
C GLY A 21 11.68 18.24 9.04
N ARG A 22 11.14 19.39 8.61
CA ARG A 22 9.75 19.48 8.12
C ARG A 22 9.54 18.73 6.82
N ASN A 23 10.48 18.84 5.88
CA ASN A 23 10.44 18.11 4.60
C ASN A 23 10.60 16.60 4.83
N ALA A 24 11.49 16.19 5.72
CA ALA A 24 11.68 14.79 6.09
C ALA A 24 10.44 14.18 6.78
N ILE A 25 9.81 14.90 7.71
CA ILE A 25 8.57 14.46 8.36
C ILE A 25 7.44 14.34 7.34
N GLN A 26 7.29 15.31 6.44
CA GLN A 26 6.25 15.27 5.41
C GLN A 26 6.46 14.11 4.43
N ALA A 27 7.69 13.86 3.99
CA ALA A 27 8.03 12.70 3.16
C ALA A 27 7.72 11.38 3.90
N GLY A 28 8.09 11.27 5.18
CA GLY A 28 7.76 10.12 6.02
C GLY A 28 6.25 9.86 6.14
N MET A 29 5.46 10.92 6.36
CA MET A 29 4.00 10.82 6.40
C MET A 29 3.41 10.37 5.06
N GLN A 30 3.95 10.85 3.93
CA GLN A 30 3.49 10.45 2.61
C GLN A 30 3.79 8.98 2.32
N ILE A 31 5.00 8.51 2.64
CA ILE A 31 5.37 7.10 2.51
C ILE A 31 4.46 6.23 3.38
N GLN A 32 4.21 6.62 4.62
CA GLN A 32 3.36 5.86 5.53
C GLN A 32 1.90 5.80 5.06
N ALA A 33 1.35 6.92 4.57
CA ALA A 33 0.00 6.96 4.00
C ALA A 33 -0.12 6.11 2.73
N GLN A 34 0.88 6.15 1.85
CA GLN A 34 0.92 5.33 0.64
C GLN A 34 1.02 3.84 0.97
N ALA A 35 1.88 3.45 1.90
CA ALA A 35 2.02 2.06 2.34
C ALA A 35 0.73 1.54 2.99
N PHE A 36 0.09 2.35 3.83
CA PHE A 36 -1.18 1.98 4.45
C PHE A 36 -2.31 1.85 3.40
N GLY A 37 -2.41 2.79 2.47
CA GLY A 37 -3.36 2.71 1.36
C GLY A 37 -3.12 1.49 0.46
N ALA A 38 -1.86 1.14 0.22
CA ALA A 38 -1.47 -0.06 -0.53
C ALA A 38 -1.94 -1.35 0.17
N LEU A 39 -1.67 -1.45 1.47
CA LEU A 39 -2.09 -2.57 2.30
C LEU A 39 -3.61 -2.73 2.28
N LEU A 40 -4.35 -1.64 2.45
CA LEU A 40 -5.82 -1.68 2.42
C LEU A 40 -6.36 -2.16 1.07
N ARG A 41 -5.76 -1.74 -0.05
CA ARG A 41 -6.17 -2.25 -1.38
C ARG A 41 -5.91 -3.75 -1.52
N TYR A 42 -4.79 -4.24 -1.00
CA TYR A 42 -4.48 -5.67 -0.99
C TYR A 42 -5.50 -6.46 -0.15
N GLN A 43 -5.83 -5.94 1.04
CA GLN A 43 -6.83 -6.54 1.92
C GLN A 43 -8.23 -6.55 1.28
N ILE A 44 -8.63 -5.48 0.61
CA ILE A 44 -9.92 -5.40 -0.07
C ILE A 44 -10.03 -6.46 -1.16
N GLU A 45 -9.00 -6.63 -2.00
CA GLU A 45 -9.01 -7.63 -3.07
C GLU A 45 -9.08 -9.05 -2.49
N GLY A 46 -8.26 -9.36 -1.49
CA GLY A 46 -8.28 -10.66 -0.82
C GLY A 46 -9.63 -10.98 -0.15
N LEU A 47 -10.23 -10.00 0.53
CA LEU A 47 -11.56 -10.19 1.14
C LEU A 47 -12.67 -10.37 0.08
N ALA A 48 -12.58 -9.63 -1.04
CA ALA A 48 -13.51 -9.80 -2.15
C ALA A 48 -13.40 -11.21 -2.77
N PHE A 49 -12.18 -11.75 -2.88
CA PHE A 49 -11.95 -13.11 -3.31
C PHE A 49 -12.53 -14.15 -2.33
N LEU A 50 -12.22 -14.02 -1.04
CA LEU A 50 -12.76 -14.92 -0.01
C LEU A 50 -14.29 -14.95 -0.03
N LYS A 51 -14.92 -13.77 -0.15
CA LYS A 51 -16.38 -13.69 -0.27
C LYS A 51 -16.89 -14.49 -1.47
N ARG A 52 -16.33 -14.28 -2.67
CA ARG A 52 -16.73 -15.02 -3.88
C ARG A 52 -16.56 -16.54 -3.69
N ARG A 53 -15.46 -16.96 -3.05
CA ARG A 53 -15.19 -18.37 -2.82
C ARG A 53 -16.19 -19.00 -1.85
N TYR A 54 -16.56 -18.31 -0.78
CA TYR A 54 -17.60 -18.78 0.15
C TYR A 54 -18.98 -18.83 -0.48
N GLU A 55 -19.31 -17.90 -1.37
CA GLU A 55 -20.57 -17.96 -2.13
C GLU A 55 -20.63 -19.21 -3.03
N GLN A 56 -19.51 -19.58 -3.65
CA GLN A 56 -19.41 -20.81 -4.43
C GLN A 56 -19.43 -22.07 -3.55
N ASP A 57 -18.82 -22.04 -2.36
CA ASP A 57 -18.87 -23.15 -1.40
C ASP A 57 -20.30 -23.41 -0.93
N ALA A 58 -21.05 -22.35 -0.60
CA ALA A 58 -22.46 -22.45 -0.23
C ALA A 58 -23.28 -23.05 -1.38
N LYS A 59 -23.07 -22.55 -2.60
CA LYS A 59 -23.73 -23.07 -3.80
C LYS A 59 -23.43 -24.56 -4.03
N LEU A 60 -22.17 -24.99 -3.86
CA LEU A 60 -21.80 -26.40 -3.97
C LEU A 60 -22.58 -27.25 -2.97
N ALA A 61 -22.68 -26.82 -1.71
CA ALA A 61 -23.39 -27.56 -0.69
C ALA A 61 -24.89 -27.70 -1.02
N GLU A 62 -25.51 -26.64 -1.56
CA GLU A 62 -26.90 -26.66 -2.01
C GLU A 62 -27.09 -27.61 -3.21
N GLU A 63 -26.21 -27.53 -4.22
CA GLU A 63 -26.28 -28.38 -5.42
C GLU A 63 -26.07 -29.87 -5.07
N LEU A 64 -25.14 -30.19 -4.17
CA LEU A 64 -24.93 -31.56 -3.70
C LEU A 64 -26.10 -32.08 -2.88
N ALA A 65 -26.73 -31.23 -2.05
CA ALA A 65 -27.90 -31.62 -1.27
C ALA A 65 -29.14 -31.89 -2.14
N ALA A 66 -29.24 -31.22 -3.29
CA ALA A 66 -30.31 -31.40 -4.27
C ALA A 66 -30.05 -32.55 -5.26
N SER A 67 -28.85 -33.12 -5.29
CA SER A 67 -28.45 -34.16 -6.25
C SER A 67 -29.00 -35.53 -5.84
N GLU A 68 -29.85 -36.13 -6.68
CA GLU A 68 -30.41 -37.48 -6.44
C GLU A 68 -29.51 -38.60 -6.94
N GLU A 69 -28.65 -38.33 -7.95
CA GLU A 69 -27.74 -39.30 -8.54
C GLU A 69 -26.27 -39.04 -8.21
N MET A 70 -25.48 -40.11 -8.05
CA MET A 70 -24.03 -40.03 -7.80
C MET A 70 -23.27 -39.42 -9.00
N LYS A 71 -23.74 -39.66 -10.22
CA LYS A 71 -23.15 -39.10 -11.44
C LYS A 71 -23.27 -37.58 -11.45
N ASP A 72 -24.45 -37.06 -11.11
CA ASP A 72 -24.70 -35.63 -11.03
C ASP A 72 -23.83 -34.97 -9.95
N ALA A 73 -23.67 -35.60 -8.79
CA ALA A 73 -22.79 -35.13 -7.73
C ALA A 73 -21.31 -35.07 -8.17
N PHE A 74 -20.84 -36.04 -8.97
CA PHE A 74 -19.48 -36.02 -9.51
C PHE A 74 -19.27 -34.93 -10.56
N ASP A 75 -20.25 -34.73 -11.45
CA ASP A 75 -20.20 -33.68 -12.47
C ASP A 75 -20.23 -32.28 -11.80
N ILE A 76 -21.02 -32.10 -10.74
CA ILE A 76 -21.02 -30.89 -9.88
C ILE A 76 -19.64 -30.65 -9.26
N LEU A 77 -19.06 -31.67 -8.60
CA LEU A 77 -17.77 -31.53 -7.92
C LEU A 77 -16.62 -31.25 -8.89
N SER A 78 -16.60 -31.90 -10.04
CA SER A 78 -15.57 -31.69 -11.05
C SER A 78 -15.62 -30.28 -11.66
N THR A 79 -16.83 -29.78 -11.92
CA THR A 79 -17.06 -28.40 -12.38
C THR A 79 -16.60 -27.39 -11.34
N PHE A 80 -16.95 -27.62 -10.09
CA PHE A 80 -16.51 -26.79 -8.97
C PHE A 80 -14.98 -26.75 -8.84
N ALA A 81 -14.31 -27.90 -8.93
CA ALA A 81 -12.85 -27.96 -8.84
C ALA A 81 -12.16 -27.19 -9.98
N GLN A 82 -12.68 -27.29 -11.21
CA GLN A 82 -12.18 -26.54 -12.35
C GLN A 82 -12.37 -25.03 -12.17
N ASN A 83 -13.56 -24.60 -11.73
CA ASN A 83 -13.84 -23.19 -11.46
C ASN A 83 -12.94 -22.65 -10.35
N ALA A 84 -12.79 -23.39 -9.25
CA ALA A 84 -11.92 -23.00 -8.15
C ALA A 84 -10.47 -22.82 -8.62
N ALA A 85 -9.93 -23.76 -9.40
CA ALA A 85 -8.58 -23.63 -9.94
C ALA A 85 -8.42 -22.37 -10.80
N SER A 86 -9.40 -22.09 -11.66
CA SER A 86 -9.43 -20.88 -12.49
C SER A 86 -9.47 -19.60 -11.65
N ASP A 87 -10.32 -19.58 -10.62
CA ASP A 87 -10.50 -18.43 -9.74
C ASP A 87 -9.23 -18.12 -8.93
N TYR A 88 -8.56 -19.13 -8.39
CA TYR A 88 -7.27 -18.94 -7.70
C TYR A 88 -6.18 -18.41 -8.63
N ALA A 89 -6.10 -18.93 -9.87
CA ALA A 89 -5.15 -18.43 -10.86
C ALA A 89 -5.45 -16.97 -11.25
N GLY A 90 -6.74 -16.65 -11.45
CA GLY A 90 -7.19 -15.28 -11.73
C GLY A 90 -6.88 -14.33 -10.58
N GLU A 91 -7.10 -14.75 -9.34
CA GLU A 91 -6.81 -13.95 -8.16
C GLU A 91 -5.30 -13.70 -8.00
N ALA A 92 -4.46 -14.73 -8.17
CA ALA A 92 -3.01 -14.57 -8.15
C ALA A 92 -2.53 -13.54 -9.19
N SER A 93 -3.12 -13.56 -10.39
CA SER A 93 -2.84 -12.57 -11.45
C SER A 93 -3.28 -11.15 -11.05
N ARG A 94 -4.44 -10.99 -10.39
CA ARG A 94 -4.89 -9.69 -9.86
C ARG A 94 -3.98 -9.17 -8.76
N LEU A 95 -3.58 -10.01 -7.81
CA LEU A 95 -2.65 -9.64 -6.74
C LEU A 95 -1.28 -9.25 -7.30
N ALA A 96 -0.77 -9.98 -8.30
CA ALA A 96 0.47 -9.62 -8.99
C ALA A 96 0.34 -8.27 -9.72
N SER A 97 -0.78 -8.02 -10.38
CA SER A 97 -1.06 -6.74 -11.06
C SER A 97 -1.15 -5.59 -10.07
N LEU A 98 -1.82 -5.79 -8.94
CA LEU A 98 -1.91 -4.81 -7.86
C LEU A 98 -0.52 -4.52 -7.27
N GLY A 99 0.27 -5.55 -7.00
CA GLY A 99 1.65 -5.42 -6.53
C GLY A 99 2.53 -4.63 -7.49
N SER A 100 2.45 -4.93 -8.79
CA SER A 100 3.18 -4.19 -9.84
C SER A 100 2.80 -2.71 -9.87
N LYS A 101 1.49 -2.40 -9.76
CA LYS A 101 1.00 -1.02 -9.70
C LYS A 101 1.55 -0.29 -8.47
N LEU A 102 1.50 -0.93 -7.30
CA LEU A 102 2.02 -0.37 -6.05
C LEU A 102 3.52 -0.12 -6.11
N ALA A 103 4.30 -1.07 -6.65
CA ALA A 103 5.74 -0.92 -6.86
C ALA A 103 6.05 0.25 -7.82
N SER A 104 5.28 0.40 -8.89
CA SER A 104 5.42 1.52 -9.84
C SER A 104 5.12 2.87 -9.18
N GLU A 105 4.07 2.95 -8.35
CA GLU A 105 3.73 4.15 -7.58
C GLU A 105 4.84 4.51 -6.59
N ALA A 106 5.37 3.53 -5.86
CA ALA A 106 6.49 3.73 -4.94
C ALA A 106 7.76 4.21 -5.65
N ALA A 107 8.12 3.61 -6.79
CA ALA A 107 9.28 4.04 -7.58
C ALA A 107 9.13 5.48 -8.11
N LYS A 108 7.93 5.86 -8.56
CA LYS A 108 7.63 7.24 -8.98
C LYS A 108 7.79 8.22 -7.83
N GLN A 109 7.29 7.87 -6.64
CA GLN A 109 7.42 8.71 -5.46
C GLN A 109 8.89 8.86 -5.05
N ALA A 110 9.64 7.77 -4.96
CA ALA A 110 11.06 7.81 -4.62
C ALA A 110 11.89 8.70 -5.57
N ARG A 111 11.59 8.64 -6.89
CA ARG A 111 12.23 9.51 -7.89
C ARG A 111 11.89 10.99 -7.65
N LYS A 112 10.64 11.30 -7.28
CA LYS A 112 10.21 12.67 -6.98
C LYS A 112 10.88 13.21 -5.72
N ASP A 113 10.97 12.38 -4.68
CA ASP A 113 11.60 12.75 -3.42
C ASP A 113 13.10 13.00 -3.63
N ALA A 114 13.79 12.13 -4.38
CA ALA A 114 15.20 12.33 -4.74
C ALA A 114 15.45 13.62 -5.54
N ALA A 115 14.57 13.94 -6.50
CA ALA A 115 14.68 15.17 -7.28
C ALA A 115 14.47 16.43 -6.42
N THR A 116 13.55 16.37 -5.45
CA THR A 116 13.28 17.47 -4.52
C THR A 116 14.49 17.71 -3.61
N ILE A 117 15.04 16.65 -3.01
CA ILE A 117 16.23 16.74 -2.15
C ILE A 117 17.44 17.29 -2.92
N ALA A 118 17.68 16.81 -4.14
CA ALA A 118 18.77 17.31 -4.97
C ALA A 118 18.59 18.80 -5.33
N GLY A 119 17.36 19.23 -5.61
CA GLY A 119 17.03 20.64 -5.85
C GLY A 119 17.28 21.53 -4.62
N ASP A 120 16.85 21.07 -3.45
CA ASP A 120 17.04 21.77 -2.18
C ASP A 120 18.53 21.93 -1.83
N MET A 121 19.33 20.88 -2.04
CA MET A 121 20.79 20.94 -1.86
C MET A 121 21.45 21.94 -2.80
N ALA A 122 21.07 21.93 -4.08
CA ALA A 122 21.62 22.87 -5.06
C ALA A 122 21.29 24.32 -4.70
N ALA A 123 20.07 24.59 -4.24
CA ALA A 123 19.64 25.92 -3.79
C ALA A 123 20.40 26.38 -2.54
N GLN A 124 20.69 25.49 -1.57
CA GLN A 124 21.53 25.83 -0.41
C GLN A 124 22.97 26.16 -0.80
N THR A 125 23.55 25.45 -1.78
CA THR A 125 24.95 25.70 -2.19
C THR A 125 25.16 26.96 -3.02
N ALA A 126 24.08 27.58 -3.52
CA ALA A 126 24.12 28.78 -4.36
C ALA A 126 23.85 30.09 -3.59
N ALA A 127 23.52 30.00 -2.29
CA ALA A 127 23.28 31.14 -1.39
C ALA A 127 24.52 31.41 -0.51
#